data_AF-A0A183KLA8-F1
#
_entry.id   AF-A0A183KLA8-F1
#
_cell.length_a   1.000
_cell.length_b   1.000
_cell.length_c   1.000
_cell.angle_alpha   90.00
_cell.angle_beta   90.00
_cell.angle_gamma   90.00
#
_symmetry.space_group_name_H-M   'P 1'
#
loop_
_entity.id
_entity.type
_entity.pdbx_description
1 polymer ?
#
loop_
_entity_poly.entity_id
_entity_poly.type
_entity_poly.pdbx_seq_one_letter_code
_entity_poly.pdbx_strand_id
1 'polypeptide(L)'
;MDSLCPPTLSTWWTFTFCPVNFLNNTPTAKRQLKCNYQLNELVTLDDYSSFIELLTIFTVNSLKASTDESNQNSLHYLLTLWQRLVASIPYVHSSDTHMLDTFTPQIINAYIQTRLNSIPNYMNHTTIHITRESIRSEKKSKEFINLSKSFNNSTINDTLHNDNHHNHNYHNNCNSIITNNSKLVNDSLSINNECLLDDWITLSQQLDQFGTIGRCVYGKTCNTIILLFDEYASSLEKAFNILTSNNLSVNDSHLEQVLRLEEHRLAWLVYMVGALIGGRVNYANADECDGELVCRVIQLTRLITNFITSNTPSTVSNCTNTLLTTQSPSMIRLELAVLSFFEQLRRVYVGENVGRLSKFYQCLSDKLGISDEMMILDVFINKILTNLKYWSNCESVLQRTLNLLSELSVGFSAMRKLLRLDNIQFMLINHTPEYFPFLSSNTTIELSQLSTISRLRTTFYASISRLLMVELGEDDEKFLNFVSPLTRVTNQLIIALLFGG
;
A
#
# COMPACT_ATOMS: atom_id res chain seq x y z
N MET A 1 -34.15 32.10 17.32
CA MET A 1 -33.46 32.44 18.58
C MET A 1 -33.95 31.41 19.59
N ASP A 2 -33.24 30.34 19.92
CA ASP A 2 -31.79 30.15 19.92
C ASP A 2 -31.38 28.75 19.43
N SER A 3 -30.31 28.75 18.66
CA SER A 3 -29.56 27.63 18.13
C SER A 3 -28.74 26.97 19.25
N LEU A 4 -29.13 25.76 19.66
CA LEU A 4 -28.26 24.86 20.41
C LEU A 4 -27.35 24.13 19.42
N CYS A 5 -26.07 24.50 19.40
CA CYS A 5 -25.00 23.75 18.74
C CYS A 5 -25.00 22.28 19.21
N PRO A 6 -24.80 21.30 18.31
CA PRO A 6 -24.58 19.93 18.73
C PRO A 6 -23.21 19.82 19.43
N PRO A 7 -23.09 19.02 20.51
CA PRO A 7 -21.83 18.86 21.24
C PRO A 7 -20.82 18.05 20.40
N THR A 8 -19.54 18.43 20.50
CA THR A 8 -18.41 17.78 19.81
C THR A 8 -18.26 16.29 20.17
N LEU A 9 -17.78 15.45 19.26
CA LEU A 9 -17.60 13.99 19.47
C LEU A 9 -16.74 13.62 20.70
N SER A 10 -15.85 14.51 21.14
CA SER A 10 -15.07 14.36 22.39
C SER A 10 -15.94 14.29 23.64
N THR A 11 -17.04 15.06 23.66
CA THR A 11 -18.03 15.07 24.74
C THR A 11 -18.91 13.82 24.71
N TRP A 12 -19.14 13.20 23.55
CA TRP A 12 -19.83 11.90 23.46
C TRP A 12 -18.96 10.74 23.96
N TRP A 13 -17.65 10.78 23.75
CA TRP A 13 -16.72 9.82 24.34
C TRP A 13 -16.71 9.86 25.88
N THR A 14 -16.88 11.04 26.48
CA THR A 14 -16.92 11.21 27.94
C THR A 14 -18.30 10.94 28.54
N PHE A 15 -19.40 11.27 27.84
CA PHE A 15 -20.76 11.10 28.38
C PHE A 15 -21.42 9.76 28.04
N THR A 16 -21.15 9.17 26.87
CA THR A 16 -21.84 7.95 26.40
C THR A 16 -20.97 6.70 26.53
N PHE A 17 -19.64 6.87 26.60
CA PHE A 17 -18.66 5.79 26.78
C PHE A 17 -17.95 5.82 28.14
N CYS A 18 -18.60 6.40 29.16
CA CYS A 18 -18.30 6.02 30.53
C CYS A 18 -19.07 4.71 30.78
N PRO A 19 -18.41 3.55 30.94
CA PRO A 19 -19.10 2.28 31.19
C PRO A 19 -19.61 2.24 32.64
N VAL A 20 -19.99 3.39 33.21
CA VAL A 20 -20.28 3.57 34.65
C VAL A 20 -21.59 2.89 35.04
N ASN A 21 -22.55 2.73 34.12
CA ASN A 21 -23.79 2.01 34.45
C ASN A 21 -23.70 0.50 34.21
N PHE A 22 -22.72 0.01 33.45
CA PHE A 22 -22.46 -1.43 33.26
C PHE A 22 -21.39 -1.96 34.24
N LEU A 23 -20.46 -1.11 34.69
CA LEU A 23 -19.36 -1.44 35.61
C LEU A 23 -19.73 -1.38 37.10
N ASN A 24 -20.98 -1.06 37.46
CA ASN A 24 -21.36 -0.90 38.87
C ASN A 24 -21.60 -2.22 39.62
N ASN A 25 -21.60 -3.38 38.94
CA ASN A 25 -21.92 -4.67 39.58
C ASN A 25 -20.76 -5.66 39.74
N THR A 26 -19.55 -5.39 39.26
CA THR A 26 -18.40 -6.31 39.48
C THR A 26 -17.09 -5.55 39.78
N PRO A 27 -16.49 -5.70 40.99
CA PRO A 27 -15.25 -5.01 41.37
C PRO A 27 -14.01 -5.40 40.55
N THR A 28 -14.07 -6.51 39.80
CA THR A 28 -12.99 -7.05 38.98
C THR A 28 -12.87 -6.39 37.60
N ALA A 29 -13.97 -5.86 37.04
CA ALA A 29 -13.98 -5.23 35.72
C ALA A 29 -13.32 -3.83 35.69
N LYS A 30 -13.13 -3.20 36.85
CA LYS A 30 -12.65 -1.81 36.96
C LYS A 30 -11.13 -1.66 36.81
N ARG A 31 -10.36 -2.75 36.70
CA ARG A 31 -8.87 -2.72 36.72
C ARG A 31 -8.19 -3.36 35.51
N GLN A 32 -8.94 -3.77 34.49
CA GLN A 32 -8.49 -4.82 33.57
C GLN A 32 -9.03 -4.67 32.13
N LEU A 33 -8.89 -3.48 31.53
CA LEU A 33 -8.93 -3.31 30.05
C LEU A 33 -7.54 -2.95 29.52
N LYS A 34 -6.50 -3.46 30.18
CA LYS A 34 -5.11 -3.43 29.71
C LYS A 34 -4.91 -4.50 28.64
N CYS A 35 -5.05 -4.10 27.38
CA CYS A 35 -4.37 -4.56 26.16
C CYS A 35 -4.10 -6.05 25.82
N ASN A 36 -4.33 -7.04 26.69
CA ASN A 36 -3.98 -8.45 26.48
C ASN A 36 -5.00 -9.42 27.14
N TYR A 37 -6.31 -9.22 26.92
CA TYR A 37 -7.29 -10.26 27.26
C TYR A 37 -7.37 -11.25 26.11
N GLN A 38 -7.12 -12.53 26.40
CA GLN A 38 -7.46 -13.59 25.46
C GLN A 38 -8.98 -13.60 25.33
N LEU A 39 -9.50 -13.64 24.09
CA LEU A 39 -10.94 -13.69 23.80
C LEU A 39 -11.69 -14.73 24.66
N ASN A 40 -11.00 -15.78 25.11
CA ASN A 40 -11.45 -16.73 26.14
C ASN A 40 -12.07 -16.08 27.39
N GLU A 41 -11.40 -15.13 28.03
CA GLU A 41 -11.93 -14.51 29.25
C GLU A 41 -13.15 -13.63 28.97
N LEU A 42 -13.22 -13.04 27.77
CA LEU A 42 -14.31 -12.17 27.36
C LEU A 42 -15.58 -12.96 26.99
N VAL A 43 -15.41 -14.12 26.34
CA VAL A 43 -16.54 -14.99 25.93
C VAL A 43 -17.20 -15.65 27.15
N THR A 44 -16.49 -15.83 28.26
CA THR A 44 -17.06 -16.35 29.51
C THR A 44 -17.97 -15.37 30.27
N LEU A 45 -18.09 -14.12 29.80
CA LEU A 45 -18.97 -13.12 30.42
C LEU A 45 -20.40 -13.24 29.90
N ASP A 46 -21.37 -13.24 30.81
CA ASP A 46 -22.80 -13.40 30.49
C ASP A 46 -23.34 -12.33 29.51
N ASP A 47 -22.77 -11.12 29.54
CA ASP A 47 -23.19 -9.97 28.70
C ASP A 47 -22.38 -9.81 27.40
N TYR A 48 -21.50 -10.77 27.07
CA TYR A 48 -20.62 -10.68 25.89
C TYR A 48 -21.39 -10.47 24.58
N SER A 49 -22.50 -11.18 24.40
CA SER A 49 -23.33 -11.09 23.19
C SER A 49 -23.86 -9.67 22.97
N SER A 50 -24.40 -9.05 24.02
CA SER A 50 -24.93 -7.69 23.94
C SER A 50 -23.83 -6.64 23.75
N PHE A 51 -22.67 -6.85 24.39
CA PHE A 51 -21.51 -5.98 24.21
C PHE A 51 -21.02 -5.97 22.76
N ILE A 52 -20.83 -7.13 22.13
CA ILE A 52 -20.33 -7.23 20.76
C ILE A 52 -21.34 -6.67 19.75
N GLU A 53 -22.64 -6.88 19.97
CA GLU A 53 -23.68 -6.30 19.12
C GLU A 53 -23.64 -4.76 19.17
N LEU A 54 -23.63 -4.18 20.37
CA LEU A 54 -23.52 -2.73 20.54
C LEU A 54 -22.21 -2.17 19.97
N LEU A 55 -21.09 -2.88 20.16
CA LEU A 55 -19.81 -2.51 19.59
C LEU A 55 -19.86 -2.52 18.06
N THR A 56 -20.55 -3.48 17.46
CA THR A 56 -20.72 -3.57 16.01
C THR A 56 -21.54 -2.40 15.47
N ILE A 57 -22.70 -2.14 16.09
CA ILE A 57 -23.57 -1.01 15.71
C ILE A 57 -22.80 0.31 15.83
N PHE A 58 -22.07 0.49 16.94
CA PHE A 58 -21.23 1.67 17.14
C PHE A 58 -20.16 1.80 16.06
N THR A 59 -19.43 0.73 15.78
CA THR A 59 -18.36 0.73 14.77
C THR A 59 -18.90 1.05 13.38
N VAL A 60 -20.02 0.46 12.96
CA VAL A 60 -20.66 0.72 11.67
C VAL A 60 -21.14 2.17 11.57
N ASN A 61 -21.72 2.71 12.65
CA ASN A 61 -22.15 4.11 12.66
C ASN A 61 -20.96 5.08 12.64
N SER A 62 -19.89 4.78 13.37
CA SER A 62 -18.64 5.56 13.33
C SER A 62 -18.00 5.54 11.95
N LEU A 63 -18.00 4.38 11.26
CA LEU A 63 -17.54 4.27 9.87
C LEU A 63 -18.38 5.11 8.91
N LYS A 64 -19.71 5.18 9.09
CA LYS A 64 -20.57 6.00 8.24
C LYS A 64 -20.39 7.50 8.52
N ALA A 65 -20.10 7.87 9.76
CA ALA A 65 -19.89 9.26 10.18
C ALA A 65 -18.44 9.76 9.98
N SER A 66 -17.52 8.91 9.51
CA SER A 66 -16.09 9.26 9.37
C SER A 66 -15.76 10.07 8.11
N THR A 67 -16.72 10.78 7.51
CA THR A 67 -16.47 11.71 6.40
C THR A 67 -15.71 12.96 6.85
N ASP A 68 -15.70 13.25 8.15
CA ASP A 68 -15.01 14.40 8.74
C ASP A 68 -13.68 13.94 9.38
N GLU A 69 -12.58 14.66 9.10
CA GLU A 69 -11.21 14.36 9.57
C GLU A 69 -11.09 14.15 11.08
N SER A 70 -11.99 14.74 11.87
CA SER A 70 -12.04 14.60 13.34
C SER A 70 -12.20 13.16 13.84
N ASN A 71 -12.63 12.23 13.00
CA ASN A 71 -12.96 10.84 13.37
C ASN A 71 -11.91 9.78 12.98
N GLN A 72 -10.78 10.15 12.36
CA GLN A 72 -9.80 9.14 11.91
C GLN A 72 -9.07 8.45 13.07
N ASN A 73 -8.72 9.19 14.12
CA ASN A 73 -8.03 8.63 15.30
C ASN A 73 -8.93 7.66 16.08
N SER A 74 -10.19 8.02 16.31
CA SER A 74 -11.16 7.14 16.98
C SER A 74 -11.43 5.89 16.16
N LEU A 75 -11.52 6.02 14.84
CA LEU A 75 -11.67 4.88 13.94
C LEU A 75 -10.48 3.91 14.02
N HIS A 76 -9.25 4.43 14.05
CA HIS A 76 -8.05 3.60 14.19
C HIS A 76 -8.09 2.75 15.47
N TYR A 77 -8.49 3.31 16.61
CA TYR A 77 -8.60 2.56 17.86
C TYR A 77 -9.70 1.49 17.81
N LEU A 78 -10.85 1.80 17.19
CA LEU A 78 -11.94 0.83 17.01
C LEU A 78 -11.52 -0.34 16.12
N LEU A 79 -10.90 -0.06 14.98
CA LEU A 79 -10.41 -1.11 14.07
C LEU A 79 -9.26 -1.92 14.71
N THR A 80 -8.40 -1.29 15.50
CA THR A 80 -7.37 -2.00 16.29
C THR A 80 -7.99 -2.97 17.29
N LEU A 81 -9.08 -2.56 17.96
CA LEU A 81 -9.81 -3.44 18.89
C LEU A 81 -10.33 -4.68 18.14
N TRP A 82 -11.01 -4.48 17.00
CA TRP A 82 -11.49 -5.58 16.17
C TRP A 82 -10.37 -6.48 15.64
N GLN A 83 -9.25 -5.90 15.20
CA GLN A 83 -8.08 -6.65 14.79
C GLN A 83 -7.58 -7.58 15.89
N ARG A 84 -7.50 -7.09 17.14
CA ARG A 84 -7.06 -7.91 18.29
C ARG A 84 -8.08 -8.99 18.66
N LEU A 85 -9.38 -8.69 18.58
CA LEU A 85 -10.45 -9.68 18.78
C LEU A 85 -10.35 -10.81 17.74
N VAL A 86 -10.17 -10.49 16.47
CA VAL A 86 -10.04 -11.49 15.40
C VAL A 86 -8.73 -12.27 15.51
N ALA A 87 -7.62 -11.60 15.80
CA ALA A 87 -6.32 -12.26 15.94
C ALA A 87 -6.25 -13.24 17.13
N SER A 88 -7.15 -13.11 18.11
CA SER A 88 -7.22 -14.00 19.26
C SER A 88 -8.11 -15.24 19.04
N ILE A 89 -8.86 -15.33 17.94
CA ILE A 89 -9.70 -16.48 17.58
C ILE A 89 -8.96 -17.83 17.62
N PRO A 90 -7.73 -17.98 17.08
CA PRO A 90 -7.02 -19.27 17.10
C PRO A 90 -6.69 -19.78 18.51
N TYR A 91 -6.74 -18.91 19.52
CA TYR A 91 -6.46 -19.25 20.91
C TYR A 91 -7.74 -19.55 21.70
N VAL A 92 -8.92 -19.47 21.07
CA VAL A 92 -10.20 -19.77 21.71
C VAL A 92 -10.52 -21.25 21.68
N HIS A 93 -11.02 -21.77 22.80
CA HIS A 93 -11.48 -23.15 22.86
C HIS A 93 -12.62 -23.39 21.88
N SER A 94 -12.56 -24.48 21.11
CA SER A 94 -13.53 -24.81 20.04
C SER A 94 -14.97 -25.02 20.51
N SER A 95 -15.23 -25.01 21.83
CA SER A 95 -16.54 -25.09 22.46
C SER A 95 -17.28 -23.75 22.50
N ASP A 96 -16.59 -22.62 22.31
CA ASP A 96 -17.10 -21.31 22.68
C ASP A 96 -17.59 -20.51 21.45
N THR A 97 -18.87 -20.10 21.48
CA THR A 97 -19.51 -19.35 20.40
C THR A 97 -19.09 -17.88 20.44
N HIS A 98 -17.98 -17.57 19.79
CA HIS A 98 -17.36 -16.23 19.78
C HIS A 98 -18.13 -15.18 18.95
N MET A 99 -19.13 -15.56 18.14
CA MET A 99 -20.03 -14.69 17.34
C MET A 99 -19.36 -13.73 16.32
N LEU A 100 -18.03 -13.63 16.29
CA LEU A 100 -17.29 -12.70 15.40
C LEU A 100 -17.54 -13.02 13.92
N ASP A 101 -17.83 -14.27 13.56
CA ASP A 101 -18.18 -14.66 12.19
C ASP A 101 -19.48 -13.99 11.66
N THR A 102 -20.35 -13.52 12.55
CA THR A 102 -21.59 -12.84 12.17
C THR A 102 -21.40 -11.33 12.02
N PHE A 103 -20.54 -10.73 12.85
CA PHE A 103 -20.39 -9.28 12.96
C PHE A 103 -19.24 -8.72 12.12
N THR A 104 -18.12 -9.44 12.00
CA THR A 104 -16.97 -9.00 11.18
C THR A 104 -17.34 -8.73 9.71
N PRO A 105 -18.20 -9.51 9.04
CA PRO A 105 -18.59 -9.19 7.66
C PRO A 105 -19.38 -7.88 7.56
N GLN A 106 -20.16 -7.51 8.58
CA GLN A 106 -20.93 -6.25 8.59
C GLN A 106 -20.00 -5.05 8.65
N ILE A 107 -18.96 -5.12 9.48
CA ILE A 107 -17.96 -4.07 9.64
C ILE A 107 -17.15 -3.91 8.36
N ILE A 108 -16.72 -5.03 7.76
CA ILE A 108 -15.97 -5.03 6.50
C ILE A 108 -16.82 -4.44 5.36
N ASN A 109 -18.08 -4.85 5.24
CA ASN A 109 -18.98 -4.28 4.23
C ASN A 109 -19.22 -2.79 4.47
N ALA A 110 -19.42 -2.37 5.71
CA ALA A 110 -19.54 -0.95 6.05
C ALA A 110 -18.27 -0.17 5.68
N TYR A 111 -17.08 -0.72 5.96
CA TYR A 111 -15.80 -0.11 5.61
C TYR A 111 -15.65 0.05 4.08
N ILE A 112 -15.89 -1.01 3.31
CA ILE A 112 -15.82 -0.99 1.85
C ILE A 112 -16.77 0.08 1.29
N GLN A 113 -18.04 0.05 1.72
CA GLN A 113 -19.06 0.98 1.24
C GLN A 113 -18.73 2.43 1.61
N THR A 114 -18.32 2.71 2.84
CA THR A 114 -17.89 4.06 3.25
C THR A 114 -16.75 4.58 2.37
N ARG A 115 -15.70 3.77 2.14
CA ARG A 115 -14.55 4.20 1.35
C ARG A 115 -14.93 4.46 -0.11
N LEU A 116 -15.72 3.58 -0.72
CA LEU A 116 -16.18 3.77 -2.11
C LEU A 116 -17.12 4.96 -2.26
N ASN A 117 -18.02 5.19 -1.29
CA ASN A 117 -18.96 6.32 -1.31
C ASN A 117 -18.28 7.67 -1.04
N SER A 118 -17.09 7.68 -0.45
CA SER A 118 -16.32 8.91 -0.21
C SER A 118 -15.62 9.45 -1.47
N ILE A 119 -15.45 8.63 -2.51
CA ILE A 119 -14.67 8.95 -3.72
C ILE A 119 -15.18 10.22 -4.45
N PRO A 120 -16.50 10.40 -4.67
CA PRO A 120 -17.00 11.58 -5.38
C PRO A 120 -16.59 12.92 -4.73
N ASN A 121 -16.27 12.92 -3.44
CA ASN A 121 -15.90 14.13 -2.70
C ASN A 121 -14.51 14.65 -3.08
N TYR A 122 -13.59 13.77 -3.51
CA TYR A 122 -12.21 14.14 -3.82
C TYR A 122 -11.75 13.75 -5.24
N MET A 123 -12.57 13.05 -6.03
CA MET A 123 -12.17 12.55 -7.35
C MET A 123 -11.74 13.63 -8.36
N ASN A 124 -12.22 14.87 -8.18
CA ASN A 124 -11.90 16.01 -9.05
C ASN A 124 -10.65 16.78 -8.60
N HIS A 125 -10.04 16.42 -7.47
CA HIS A 125 -8.83 17.08 -7.00
C HIS A 125 -7.64 16.68 -7.86
N THR A 126 -7.02 17.68 -8.48
CA THR A 126 -5.90 17.51 -9.41
C THR A 126 -4.55 17.46 -8.72
N THR A 127 -4.47 17.87 -7.45
CA THR A 127 -3.22 17.88 -6.67
C THR A 127 -2.97 16.53 -6.03
N ILE A 128 -1.76 16.01 -6.21
CA ILE A 128 -1.26 14.80 -5.55
C ILE A 128 -0.42 15.25 -4.36
N HIS A 129 -0.92 15.09 -3.14
CA HIS A 129 -0.17 15.40 -1.92
C HIS A 129 0.47 14.14 -1.34
N ILE A 130 1.32 13.45 -2.11
CA ILE A 130 2.10 12.32 -1.59
C ILE A 130 3.12 12.88 -0.59
N THR A 131 2.85 12.72 0.71
CA THR A 131 3.76 13.18 1.76
C THR A 131 5.08 12.42 1.68
N ARG A 132 6.22 13.10 1.83
CA ARG A 132 7.59 12.54 1.77
C ARG A 132 7.86 11.38 2.74
N GLU A 133 7.04 11.22 3.78
CA GLU A 133 7.14 10.10 4.74
C GLU A 133 6.43 8.82 4.26
N SER A 134 5.50 8.91 3.29
CA SER A 134 4.98 7.75 2.55
C SER A 134 6.08 6.97 1.80
N ILE A 135 7.22 7.62 1.56
CA ILE A 135 8.31 7.15 0.70
C ILE A 135 9.43 6.44 1.51
N ARG A 136 9.39 6.47 2.85
CA ARG A 136 10.51 6.04 3.71
C ARG A 136 10.19 4.92 4.73
N SER A 137 8.96 4.43 4.79
CA SER A 137 8.44 3.69 5.96
C SER A 137 8.69 2.18 6.01
N GLU A 138 9.42 1.57 5.07
CA GLU A 138 9.76 0.13 5.16
C GLU A 138 10.94 -0.21 6.05
N LYS A 139 11.78 0.77 6.44
CA LYS A 139 12.83 0.51 7.45
C LYS A 139 12.27 0.44 8.87
N LYS A 140 11.15 1.10 9.17
CA LYS A 140 10.52 1.11 10.51
C LYS A 140 9.63 -0.11 10.77
N SER A 141 9.10 -0.77 9.75
CA SER A 141 8.33 -2.02 9.94
C SER A 141 9.20 -3.15 10.50
N LYS A 142 10.52 -3.14 10.24
CA LYS A 142 11.48 -4.08 10.85
C LYS A 142 11.76 -3.78 12.33
N GLU A 143 11.70 -2.52 12.77
CA GLU A 143 11.87 -2.15 14.18
C GLU A 143 10.62 -2.46 15.02
N PHE A 144 9.41 -2.24 14.48
CA PHE A 144 8.17 -2.56 15.20
C PHE A 144 7.94 -4.07 15.37
N ILE A 145 8.38 -4.90 14.41
CA ILE A 145 8.33 -6.37 14.53
C ILE A 145 9.41 -6.90 15.50
N ASN A 146 10.54 -6.21 15.63
CA ASN A 146 11.56 -6.59 16.62
C ASN A 146 11.21 -6.10 18.03
N LEU A 147 10.52 -4.97 18.18
CA LEU A 147 9.98 -4.54 19.47
C LEU A 147 8.89 -5.50 19.97
N SER A 148 8.01 -5.99 19.10
CA SER A 148 6.98 -6.97 19.50
C SER A 148 7.55 -8.33 19.85
N LYS A 149 8.73 -8.71 19.31
CA LYS A 149 9.47 -9.91 19.74
C LYS A 149 10.24 -9.70 21.05
N SER A 150 10.72 -8.49 21.33
CA SER A 150 11.43 -8.18 22.57
C SER A 150 10.52 -8.16 23.80
N PHE A 151 9.20 -7.93 23.63
CA PHE A 151 8.24 -7.96 24.74
C PHE A 151 7.81 -9.37 25.16
N ASN A 152 8.19 -10.43 24.42
CA ASN A 152 7.78 -11.80 24.71
C ASN A 152 8.85 -12.65 25.43
N ASN A 153 10.06 -12.13 25.64
CA ASN A 153 11.11 -12.79 26.42
C ASN A 153 11.53 -11.94 27.61
N SER A 154 10.72 -11.91 28.66
CA SER A 154 11.20 -11.61 30.02
C SER A 154 10.48 -12.52 31.02
N THR A 155 10.83 -13.81 30.99
CA THR A 155 10.66 -14.68 32.14
C THR A 155 11.63 -14.22 33.23
N ILE A 156 11.04 -13.69 34.30
CA ILE A 156 11.38 -13.86 35.72
C ILE A 156 12.77 -14.46 35.97
N ASN A 157 13.65 -13.66 36.57
CA ASN A 157 14.58 -14.15 37.59
C ASN A 157 14.93 -12.99 38.53
N ASP A 158 14.29 -13.01 39.70
CA ASP A 158 14.73 -12.28 40.88
C ASP A 158 16.09 -12.83 41.34
N THR A 159 17.05 -11.96 41.63
CA THR A 159 17.94 -12.10 42.79
C THR A 159 18.71 -10.80 43.06
N LEU A 160 18.76 -10.45 44.33
CA LEU A 160 19.38 -9.27 44.93
C LEU A 160 20.91 -9.21 44.71
N HIS A 161 21.47 -8.02 44.49
CA HIS A 161 22.41 -7.40 45.45
C HIS A 161 22.83 -5.95 45.09
N ASN A 162 22.95 -5.16 46.15
CA ASN A 162 23.51 -3.83 46.37
C ASN A 162 24.89 -3.52 45.71
N ASP A 163 25.10 -2.30 45.18
CA ASP A 163 25.79 -1.17 45.86
C ASP A 163 26.24 -0.03 44.91
N ASN A 164 25.83 1.20 45.27
CA ASN A 164 26.51 2.51 45.29
C ASN A 164 27.27 3.17 44.10
N HIS A 165 26.95 4.49 43.97
CA HIS A 165 27.71 5.65 43.43
C HIS A 165 27.86 5.77 41.89
N HIS A 166 27.64 6.91 41.22
CA HIS A 166 27.88 8.34 41.53
C HIS A 166 26.96 9.28 40.69
N ASN A 167 26.65 10.44 41.27
CA ASN A 167 25.93 11.58 40.69
C ASN A 167 26.82 12.40 39.74
N HIS A 168 26.26 12.94 38.64
CA HIS A 168 26.56 14.32 38.22
C HIS A 168 25.48 14.89 37.28
N ASN A 169 24.87 15.99 37.74
CA ASN A 169 23.97 16.90 37.01
C ASN A 169 24.68 17.59 35.84
N TYR A 170 23.96 17.85 34.72
CA TYR A 170 24.04 19.13 34.02
C TYR A 170 22.71 19.50 33.33
N HIS A 171 22.39 20.78 33.46
CA HIS A 171 21.16 21.49 33.14
C HIS A 171 20.83 21.64 31.65
N ASN A 172 19.53 21.64 31.36
CA ASN A 172 18.75 22.57 30.52
C ASN A 172 19.49 23.41 29.47
N ASN A 173 19.12 23.23 28.20
CA ASN A 173 19.03 24.35 27.26
C ASN A 173 17.94 24.11 26.20
N CYS A 174 16.68 24.35 26.57
CA CYS A 174 15.60 24.63 25.62
C CYS A 174 15.48 26.15 25.55
N ASN A 175 16.00 26.80 24.50
CA ASN A 175 15.57 28.12 24.00
C ASN A 175 16.47 28.56 22.83
N SER A 176 16.04 28.28 21.59
CA SER A 176 16.17 29.20 20.46
C SER A 176 15.56 28.56 19.22
N ILE A 177 14.41 29.09 18.79
CA ILE A 177 13.93 29.36 17.42
C ILE A 177 12.40 29.57 17.58
N ILE A 178 12.05 30.67 18.24
CA ILE A 178 10.76 31.33 18.09
C ILE A 178 11.06 32.54 17.22
N THR A 179 10.85 32.42 15.91
CA THR A 179 10.57 33.52 14.98
C THR A 179 10.33 32.91 13.60
N ASN A 180 9.05 32.73 13.23
CA ASN A 180 8.48 32.94 11.89
C ASN A 180 7.04 32.40 11.84
N ASN A 181 6.15 32.95 12.68
CA ASN A 181 4.71 32.65 12.71
C ASN A 181 3.85 33.75 12.07
N SER A 182 4.32 34.40 10.99
CA SER A 182 3.56 35.48 10.32
C SER A 182 3.18 35.20 8.86
N LYS A 183 3.30 33.94 8.39
CA LYS A 183 2.80 33.52 7.06
C LYS A 183 1.77 32.38 7.07
N LEU A 184 1.30 31.96 8.25
CA LEU A 184 0.39 30.81 8.42
C LEU A 184 -1.07 31.19 8.72
N VAL A 185 -1.45 32.46 8.60
CA VAL A 185 -2.77 32.93 9.08
C VAL A 185 -3.80 33.19 7.97
N ASN A 186 -3.46 33.04 6.69
CA ASN A 186 -4.40 33.33 5.59
C ASN A 186 -4.87 32.14 4.73
N ASP A 187 -4.41 30.90 4.96
CA ASP A 187 -4.87 29.74 4.17
C ASP A 187 -5.85 28.82 4.94
N SER A 188 -6.26 29.17 6.16
CA SER A 188 -7.16 28.35 7.00
C SER A 188 -8.66 28.46 6.63
N LEU A 189 -8.98 28.72 5.35
CA LEU A 189 -10.36 28.88 4.86
C LEU A 189 -10.67 28.10 3.56
N SER A 190 -9.80 27.17 3.15
CA SER A 190 -10.22 26.08 2.25
C SER A 190 -10.66 24.88 3.09
N ILE A 191 -11.86 24.38 2.87
CA ILE A 191 -12.30 23.08 3.38
C ILE A 191 -11.32 22.04 2.80
N ASN A 192 -10.37 21.57 3.61
CA ASN A 192 -9.38 20.58 3.22
C ASN A 192 -10.06 19.20 3.15
N ASN A 193 -10.66 18.90 1.99
CA ASN A 193 -11.05 17.54 1.62
C ASN A 193 -9.82 16.82 1.02
N GLU A 194 -8.84 16.46 1.85
CA GLU A 194 -7.66 15.73 1.39
C GLU A 194 -8.02 14.30 0.95
N CYS A 195 -7.39 13.82 -0.13
CA CYS A 195 -7.60 12.46 -0.61
C CYS A 195 -6.96 11.46 0.37
N LEU A 196 -7.78 10.59 0.97
CA LEU A 196 -7.30 9.56 1.92
C LEU A 196 -6.26 8.58 1.33
N LEU A 197 -6.17 8.48 0.01
CA LEU A 197 -5.17 7.64 -0.66
C LEU A 197 -3.77 8.28 -0.63
N ASP A 198 -3.67 9.59 -0.37
CA ASP A 198 -2.41 10.32 -0.40
C ASP A 198 -1.66 10.26 0.96
N ASP A 199 -2.36 10.02 2.07
CA ASP A 199 -1.75 9.71 3.38
C ASP A 199 -1.51 8.21 3.56
N TRP A 200 -0.39 7.75 3.01
CA TRP A 200 0.03 6.35 3.09
C TRP A 200 0.15 5.81 4.52
N ILE A 201 0.54 6.63 5.50
CA ILE A 201 0.80 6.15 6.87
C ILE A 201 -0.52 5.72 7.51
N THR A 202 -1.52 6.60 7.49
CA THR A 202 -2.84 6.31 8.03
C THR A 202 -3.54 5.23 7.21
N LEU A 203 -3.41 5.29 5.88
CA LEU A 203 -3.96 4.27 4.99
C LEU A 203 -3.40 2.88 5.29
N SER A 204 -2.07 2.73 5.37
CA SER A 204 -1.40 1.45 5.63
C SER A 204 -1.85 0.84 6.95
N GLN A 205 -1.97 1.65 8.02
CA GLN A 205 -2.42 1.16 9.32
C GLN A 205 -3.87 0.65 9.29
N GLN A 206 -4.77 1.39 8.64
CA GLN A 206 -6.16 0.97 8.50
C GLN A 206 -6.30 -0.26 7.61
N LEU A 207 -5.49 -0.36 6.55
CA LEU A 207 -5.45 -1.52 5.68
C LEU A 207 -4.94 -2.76 6.41
N ASP A 208 -3.92 -2.66 7.28
CA ASP A 208 -3.45 -3.80 8.09
C ASP A 208 -4.56 -4.34 9.01
N GLN A 209 -5.34 -3.44 9.63
CA GLN A 209 -6.50 -3.80 10.45
C GLN A 209 -7.59 -4.46 9.58
N PHE A 210 -7.93 -3.84 8.45
CA PHE A 210 -8.90 -4.36 7.48
C PHE A 210 -8.52 -5.77 7.00
N GLY A 211 -7.25 -5.98 6.63
CA GLY A 211 -6.73 -7.25 6.15
C GLY A 211 -6.89 -8.37 7.19
N THR A 212 -6.64 -8.06 8.46
CA THR A 212 -6.82 -9.04 9.55
C THR A 212 -8.29 -9.35 9.79
N ILE A 213 -9.15 -8.32 9.89
CA ILE A 213 -10.58 -8.48 10.17
C ILE A 213 -11.30 -9.19 9.01
N GLY A 214 -10.97 -8.83 7.76
CA GLY A 214 -11.58 -9.40 6.55
C GLY A 214 -11.23 -10.87 6.34
N ARG A 215 -10.18 -11.39 6.97
CA ARG A 215 -9.85 -12.83 6.94
C ARG A 215 -10.60 -13.67 7.97
N CYS A 216 -11.36 -13.05 8.88
CA CYS A 216 -12.23 -13.79 9.81
C CYS A 216 -13.24 -14.66 9.05
N VAL A 217 -13.96 -14.06 8.09
CA VAL A 217 -14.89 -14.78 7.20
C VAL A 217 -14.48 -14.57 5.75
N TYR A 218 -13.32 -15.11 5.41
CA TYR A 218 -12.60 -14.74 4.20
C TYR A 218 -13.41 -14.94 2.92
N GLY A 219 -14.11 -16.07 2.77
CA GLY A 219 -14.91 -16.36 1.57
C GLY A 219 -16.01 -15.31 1.29
N LYS A 220 -16.68 -14.78 2.33
CA LYS A 220 -17.69 -13.73 2.14
C LYS A 220 -17.05 -12.42 1.71
N THR A 221 -15.96 -12.02 2.39
CA THR A 221 -15.22 -10.79 2.07
C THR A 221 -14.65 -10.83 0.66
N CYS A 222 -14.05 -11.94 0.24
CA CYS A 222 -13.55 -12.14 -1.11
C CYS A 222 -14.66 -12.02 -2.14
N ASN A 223 -15.80 -12.69 -1.93
CA ASN A 223 -16.92 -12.63 -2.87
C ASN A 223 -17.44 -11.19 -3.06
N THR A 224 -17.57 -10.43 -1.97
CA THR A 224 -17.98 -9.02 -2.07
C THR A 224 -16.97 -8.19 -2.87
N ILE A 225 -15.67 -8.35 -2.60
CA ILE A 225 -14.63 -7.60 -3.33
C ILE A 225 -14.60 -8.02 -4.80
N ILE A 226 -14.73 -9.31 -5.10
CA ILE A 226 -14.77 -9.86 -6.46
C ILE A 226 -15.90 -9.22 -7.27
N LEU A 227 -17.12 -9.18 -6.72
CA LEU A 227 -18.28 -8.61 -7.41
C LEU A 227 -18.08 -7.12 -7.73
N LEU A 228 -17.60 -6.34 -6.75
CA LEU A 228 -17.32 -4.91 -6.94
C LEU A 228 -16.17 -4.68 -7.93
N PHE A 229 -15.13 -5.51 -7.87
CA PHE A 229 -13.97 -5.40 -8.76
C PHE A 229 -14.36 -5.69 -10.20
N ASP A 230 -15.14 -6.75 -10.44
CA ASP A 230 -15.58 -7.13 -11.79
C ASP A 230 -16.51 -6.06 -12.39
N GLU A 231 -17.39 -5.45 -11.57
CA GLU A 231 -18.23 -4.33 -11.98
C GLU A 231 -17.41 -3.10 -12.42
N TYR A 232 -16.49 -2.65 -11.56
CA TYR A 232 -15.70 -1.44 -11.80
C TYR A 232 -14.64 -1.64 -12.89
N ALA A 233 -14.02 -2.82 -12.97
CA ALA A 233 -13.09 -3.15 -14.04
C ALA A 233 -13.78 -3.22 -15.41
N SER A 234 -15.00 -3.79 -15.49
CA SER A 234 -15.78 -3.79 -16.72
C SER A 234 -16.20 -2.37 -17.14
N SER A 235 -16.54 -1.51 -16.17
CA SER A 235 -16.84 -0.10 -16.42
C SER A 235 -15.62 0.64 -16.98
N LEU A 236 -14.45 0.45 -16.39
CA LEU A 236 -13.19 1.01 -16.87
C LEU A 236 -12.83 0.52 -18.28
N GLU A 237 -12.97 -0.78 -18.55
CA GLU A 237 -12.72 -1.36 -19.87
C GLU A 237 -13.59 -0.72 -20.95
N LYS A 238 -14.89 -0.53 -20.67
CA LYS A 238 -15.82 0.15 -21.57
C LYS A 238 -15.39 1.60 -21.82
N ALA A 239 -14.97 2.32 -20.79
CA ALA A 239 -14.48 3.70 -20.92
C ALA A 239 -13.22 3.78 -21.79
N PHE A 240 -12.26 2.85 -21.62
CA PHE A 240 -11.08 2.74 -22.48
C PHE A 240 -11.41 2.39 -23.93
N ASN A 241 -12.36 1.49 -24.17
CA ASN A 241 -12.81 1.16 -25.51
C ASN A 241 -13.44 2.37 -26.20
N ILE A 242 -14.25 3.17 -25.50
CA ILE A 242 -14.82 4.42 -26.02
C ILE A 242 -13.71 5.43 -26.37
N LEU A 243 -12.67 5.55 -25.53
CA LEU A 243 -11.52 6.43 -25.80
C LEU A 243 -10.70 6.00 -27.03
N THR A 244 -10.60 4.71 -27.30
CA THR A 244 -9.81 4.17 -28.42
C THR A 244 -10.60 4.13 -29.73
N SER A 245 -11.90 3.83 -29.70
CA SER A 245 -12.74 3.71 -30.91
C SER A 245 -13.12 5.05 -31.51
N ASN A 246 -13.30 6.06 -30.66
CA ASN A 246 -13.75 7.36 -31.07
C ASN A 246 -12.53 8.28 -31.20
N ASN A 247 -12.18 8.71 -32.43
CA ASN A 247 -11.33 9.87 -32.68
C ASN A 247 -12.02 11.17 -32.18
N LEU A 248 -12.56 11.17 -30.96
CA LEU A 248 -13.31 12.28 -30.38
C LEU A 248 -12.31 13.25 -29.76
N SER A 249 -12.47 14.52 -30.14
CA SER A 249 -11.82 15.66 -29.53
C SER A 249 -12.20 15.76 -28.03
N VAL A 250 -11.32 15.26 -27.16
CA VAL A 250 -10.79 15.87 -25.90
C VAL A 250 -11.74 16.55 -24.87
N ASN A 251 -13.04 16.72 -25.12
CA ASN A 251 -13.90 17.61 -24.32
C ASN A 251 -15.11 16.95 -23.64
N ASP A 252 -15.24 15.61 -23.65
CA ASP A 252 -16.29 14.94 -22.86
C ASP A 252 -15.88 14.87 -21.38
N SER A 253 -16.13 15.97 -20.66
CA SER A 253 -15.91 16.08 -19.21
C SER A 253 -16.57 14.94 -18.42
N HIS A 254 -17.66 14.39 -18.95
CA HIS A 254 -18.35 13.24 -18.37
C HIS A 254 -17.53 11.94 -18.48
N LEU A 255 -16.90 11.65 -19.62
CA LEU A 255 -16.07 10.46 -19.80
C LEU A 255 -14.84 10.52 -18.89
N GLU A 256 -14.23 11.70 -18.77
CA GLU A 256 -13.11 11.92 -17.86
C GLU A 256 -13.52 11.70 -16.39
N GLN A 257 -14.70 12.17 -15.97
CA GLN A 257 -15.23 11.91 -14.63
C GLN A 257 -15.47 10.43 -14.37
N VAL A 258 -16.02 9.70 -15.34
CA VAL A 258 -16.23 8.25 -15.23
C VAL A 258 -14.89 7.53 -15.05
N LEU A 259 -13.88 7.85 -15.87
CA LEU A 259 -12.54 7.28 -15.74
C LEU A 259 -11.93 7.53 -14.36
N ARG A 260 -11.94 8.79 -13.91
CA ARG A 260 -11.42 9.14 -12.58
C ARG A 260 -12.16 8.38 -11.48
N LEU A 261 -13.47 8.26 -11.56
CA LEU A 261 -14.27 7.55 -10.55
C LEU A 261 -13.88 6.07 -10.48
N GLU A 262 -13.84 5.39 -11.63
CA GLU A 262 -13.52 3.96 -11.69
C GLU A 262 -12.06 3.69 -11.30
N GLU A 263 -11.12 4.55 -11.71
CA GLU A 263 -9.71 4.46 -11.30
C GLU A 263 -9.55 4.54 -9.77
N HIS A 264 -10.24 5.47 -9.10
CA HIS A 264 -10.20 5.57 -7.64
C HIS A 264 -10.89 4.39 -6.94
N ARG A 265 -12.02 3.90 -7.48
CA ARG A 265 -12.71 2.72 -6.95
C ARG A 265 -11.80 1.50 -7.00
N LEU A 266 -11.17 1.27 -8.16
CA LEU A 266 -10.22 0.19 -8.35
C LEU A 266 -8.98 0.39 -7.49
N ALA A 267 -8.48 1.61 -7.28
CA ALA A 267 -7.33 1.86 -6.40
C ALA A 267 -7.63 1.39 -4.96
N TRP A 268 -8.81 1.73 -4.42
CA TRP A 268 -9.25 1.24 -3.12
C TRP A 268 -9.35 -0.28 -3.07
N LEU A 269 -9.98 -0.90 -4.07
CA LEU A 269 -10.12 -2.34 -4.10
C LEU A 269 -8.76 -3.05 -4.21
N VAL A 270 -7.83 -2.55 -5.03
CA VAL A 270 -6.47 -3.11 -5.15
C VAL A 270 -5.71 -3.01 -3.83
N TYR A 271 -5.79 -1.87 -3.12
CA TYR A 271 -5.22 -1.74 -1.77
C TYR A 271 -5.85 -2.72 -0.77
N MET A 272 -7.17 -2.87 -0.77
CA MET A 272 -7.89 -3.82 0.07
C MET A 272 -7.48 -5.28 -0.24
N VAL A 273 -7.32 -5.63 -1.52
CA VAL A 273 -6.82 -6.95 -1.94
C VAL A 273 -5.39 -7.18 -1.44
N GLY A 274 -4.49 -6.21 -1.62
CA GLY A 274 -3.12 -6.31 -1.12
C GLY A 274 -3.07 -6.50 0.40
N ALA A 275 -3.91 -5.76 1.13
CA ALA A 275 -4.03 -5.86 2.58
C ALA A 275 -4.57 -7.22 3.05
N LEU A 276 -5.57 -7.77 2.35
CA LEU A 276 -6.08 -9.10 2.62
C LEU A 276 -4.98 -10.15 2.41
N ILE A 277 -4.25 -10.09 1.30
CA ILE A 277 -3.16 -11.04 1.00
C ILE A 277 -2.07 -10.96 2.10
N GLY A 278 -1.66 -9.75 2.49
CA GLY A 278 -0.65 -9.50 3.51
C GLY A 278 -1.10 -9.84 4.95
N GLY A 279 -2.40 -9.75 5.25
CA GLY A 279 -2.99 -9.96 6.57
C GLY A 279 -3.08 -11.42 7.05
N ARG A 280 -2.31 -12.35 6.47
CA ARG A 280 -2.33 -13.77 6.87
C ARG A 280 -1.77 -13.97 8.27
N VAL A 281 -2.62 -14.50 9.14
CA VAL A 281 -2.22 -14.98 10.47
C VAL A 281 -1.98 -16.50 10.47
N ASN A 282 -2.77 -17.28 9.72
CA ASN A 282 -2.67 -18.75 9.59
C ASN A 282 -2.71 -19.20 8.11
N TYR A 283 -1.99 -20.28 7.77
CA TYR A 283 -1.80 -20.75 6.38
C TYR A 283 -2.89 -21.69 5.84
N ALA A 284 -3.83 -22.16 6.67
CA ALA A 284 -4.81 -23.15 6.23
C ALA A 284 -5.94 -22.52 5.40
N ASN A 285 -6.16 -23.05 4.19
CA ASN A 285 -7.35 -22.91 3.34
C ASN A 285 -7.64 -21.57 2.64
N ALA A 286 -6.71 -20.61 2.62
CA ALA A 286 -6.98 -19.31 2.00
C ALA A 286 -6.55 -19.16 0.52
N ASP A 287 -5.73 -20.09 0.04
CA ASP A 287 -5.05 -19.98 -1.27
C ASP A 287 -5.97 -19.86 -2.48
N GLU A 288 -7.17 -20.45 -2.43
CA GLU A 288 -8.15 -20.38 -3.52
C GLU A 288 -8.75 -18.97 -3.65
N CYS A 289 -9.18 -18.39 -2.52
CA CYS A 289 -9.68 -17.03 -2.47
C CYS A 289 -8.60 -16.00 -2.81
N ASP A 290 -7.37 -16.22 -2.32
CA ASP A 290 -6.23 -15.37 -2.66
C ASP A 290 -5.89 -15.45 -4.16
N GLY A 291 -5.97 -16.63 -4.77
CA GLY A 291 -5.77 -16.81 -6.22
C GLY A 291 -6.79 -16.04 -7.05
N GLU A 292 -8.06 -16.09 -6.64
CA GLU A 292 -9.17 -15.42 -7.32
C GLU A 292 -9.04 -13.89 -7.30
N LEU A 293 -8.62 -13.32 -6.17
CA LEU A 293 -8.35 -11.89 -6.03
C LEU A 293 -7.11 -11.46 -6.82
N VAL A 294 -6.02 -12.23 -6.75
CA VAL A 294 -4.79 -11.95 -7.50
C VAL A 294 -5.05 -11.98 -9.01
N CYS A 295 -5.87 -12.91 -9.51
CA CYS A 295 -6.21 -12.99 -10.93
C CYS A 295 -6.80 -11.67 -11.45
N ARG A 296 -7.71 -11.06 -10.71
CA ARG A 296 -8.36 -9.79 -11.07
C ARG A 296 -7.40 -8.62 -11.11
N VAL A 297 -6.53 -8.50 -10.11
CA VAL A 297 -5.53 -7.41 -10.08
C VAL A 297 -4.53 -7.56 -11.24
N ILE A 298 -4.12 -8.79 -11.58
CA ILE A 298 -3.25 -9.03 -12.73
C ILE A 298 -3.99 -8.73 -14.05
N GLN A 299 -5.26 -9.12 -14.19
CA GLN A 299 -6.07 -8.79 -15.37
C GLN A 299 -6.23 -7.28 -15.54
N LEU A 300 -6.52 -6.55 -14.46
CA LEU A 300 -6.56 -5.09 -14.46
C LEU A 300 -5.20 -4.50 -14.88
N THR A 301 -4.10 -5.03 -14.36
CA THR A 301 -2.75 -4.58 -14.72
C THR A 301 -2.48 -4.78 -16.21
N ARG A 302 -2.89 -5.93 -16.78
CA ARG A 302 -2.79 -6.22 -18.22
C ARG A 302 -3.67 -5.25 -19.03
N LEU A 303 -4.88 -4.99 -18.59
CA LEU A 303 -5.81 -4.04 -19.22
C LEU A 303 -5.21 -2.62 -19.28
N ILE A 304 -4.71 -2.10 -18.16
CA ILE A 304 -4.05 -0.78 -18.09
C ILE A 304 -2.80 -0.76 -18.99
N THR A 305 -1.98 -1.81 -18.95
CA THR A 305 -0.77 -1.90 -19.77
C THR A 305 -1.09 -1.92 -21.26
N ASN A 306 -2.08 -2.71 -21.68
CA ASN A 306 -2.54 -2.78 -23.06
C ASN A 306 -3.03 -1.41 -23.54
N PHE A 307 -3.76 -0.68 -22.71
CA PHE A 307 -4.22 0.68 -23.03
C PHE A 307 -3.06 1.67 -23.17
N ILE A 308 -2.07 1.65 -22.28
CA ILE A 308 -0.91 2.55 -22.36
C ILE A 308 -0.04 2.24 -23.60
N THR A 309 0.15 0.95 -23.89
CA THR A 309 0.99 0.49 -25.02
C THR A 309 0.32 0.68 -26.38
N SER A 310 -1.00 0.54 -26.48
CA SER A 310 -1.74 0.80 -27.73
C SER A 310 -1.73 2.28 -28.13
N ASN A 311 -1.58 3.18 -27.14
CA ASN A 311 -1.66 4.62 -27.33
C ASN A 311 -0.29 5.33 -27.46
N THR A 312 0.83 4.59 -27.42
CA THR A 312 2.16 5.20 -27.59
C THR A 312 2.42 5.53 -29.08
N PRO A 313 3.13 6.64 -29.40
CA PRO A 313 2.93 7.35 -30.65
C PRO A 313 3.64 6.70 -31.84
N SER A 314 2.86 6.35 -32.87
CA SER A 314 3.30 6.45 -34.27
C SER A 314 2.81 7.74 -34.94
N THR A 315 1.90 8.49 -34.30
CA THR A 315 1.29 9.73 -34.85
C THR A 315 0.98 10.75 -33.74
N VAL A 316 1.09 12.04 -34.09
CA VAL A 316 1.01 13.22 -33.19
C VAL A 316 -0.33 13.35 -32.44
N SER A 317 -1.40 12.69 -32.89
CA SER A 317 -2.73 12.73 -32.26
C SER A 317 -2.88 11.87 -31.00
N ASN A 318 -2.01 10.87 -30.78
CA ASN A 318 -2.16 9.92 -29.66
C ASN A 318 -1.43 10.35 -28.37
N CYS A 319 -0.68 11.46 -28.43
CA CYS A 319 0.04 12.01 -27.27
C CYS A 319 -0.90 12.51 -26.17
N THR A 320 -2.11 12.99 -26.51
CA THR A 320 -3.07 13.51 -25.52
C THR A 320 -3.64 12.40 -24.63
N ASN A 321 -3.97 11.23 -25.20
CA ASN A 321 -4.57 10.11 -24.47
C ASN A 321 -3.57 9.43 -23.51
N THR A 322 -2.30 9.41 -23.90
CA THR A 322 -1.21 8.90 -23.03
C THR A 322 -0.93 9.88 -21.89
N LEU A 323 -0.99 11.21 -22.13
CA LEU A 323 -0.92 12.22 -21.07
C LEU A 323 -2.10 12.11 -20.10
N LEU A 324 -3.32 11.93 -20.61
CA LEU A 324 -4.54 11.81 -19.82
C LEU A 324 -4.55 10.61 -18.86
N THR A 325 -3.68 9.61 -19.04
CA THR A 325 -3.64 8.42 -18.19
C THR A 325 -2.36 8.31 -17.38
N THR A 326 -1.18 8.48 -17.97
CA THR A 326 0.08 8.38 -17.21
C THR A 326 0.36 9.60 -16.34
N GLN A 327 -0.38 10.70 -16.52
CA GLN A 327 -0.28 11.90 -15.70
C GLN A 327 -1.56 12.22 -14.90
N SER A 328 -2.64 11.43 -15.05
CA SER A 328 -3.83 11.67 -14.22
C SER A 328 -3.55 11.27 -12.76
N PRO A 329 -3.92 12.11 -11.79
CA PRO A 329 -3.78 11.79 -10.37
C PRO A 329 -4.46 10.48 -9.95
N SER A 330 -5.63 10.20 -10.52
CA SER A 330 -6.41 9.00 -10.28
C SER A 330 -5.70 7.73 -10.76
N MET A 331 -5.12 7.74 -11.96
CA MET A 331 -4.36 6.60 -12.47
C MET A 331 -3.03 6.45 -11.73
N ILE A 332 -2.36 7.54 -11.35
CA ILE A 332 -1.15 7.48 -10.51
C ILE A 332 -1.47 6.76 -9.19
N ARG A 333 -2.59 7.12 -8.53
CA ARG A 333 -3.04 6.45 -7.30
C ARG A 333 -3.34 4.97 -7.52
N LEU A 334 -4.00 4.63 -8.63
CA LEU A 334 -4.26 3.23 -9.00
C LEU A 334 -2.97 2.46 -9.25
N GLU A 335 -2.01 3.06 -9.95
CA GLU A 335 -0.71 2.45 -10.23
C GLU A 335 0.11 2.25 -8.94
N LEU A 336 0.09 3.20 -8.02
CA LEU A 336 0.69 3.05 -6.69
C LEU A 336 0.01 1.92 -5.89
N ALA A 337 -1.31 1.78 -5.99
CA ALA A 337 -2.05 0.68 -5.37
C ALA A 337 -1.61 -0.67 -5.96
N VAL A 338 -1.50 -0.77 -7.28
CA VAL A 338 -1.00 -1.96 -7.98
C VAL A 338 0.40 -2.32 -7.50
N LEU A 339 1.32 -1.35 -7.42
CA LEU A 339 2.67 -1.59 -6.92
C LEU A 339 2.70 -2.05 -5.45
N SER A 340 1.85 -1.48 -4.60
CA SER A 340 1.70 -1.95 -3.22
C SER A 340 1.14 -3.38 -3.15
N PHE A 341 0.21 -3.73 -4.04
CA PHE A 341 -0.29 -5.10 -4.16
C PHE A 341 0.83 -6.07 -4.57
N PHE A 342 1.66 -5.71 -5.56
CA PHE A 342 2.79 -6.55 -5.98
C PHE A 342 3.77 -6.77 -4.83
N GLU A 343 4.01 -5.78 -3.98
CA GLU A 343 4.84 -5.94 -2.79
C GLU A 343 4.29 -6.99 -1.82
N GLN A 344 2.98 -6.95 -1.52
CA GLN A 344 2.31 -7.93 -0.67
C GLN A 344 2.29 -9.33 -1.31
N LEU A 345 2.03 -9.40 -2.62
CA LEU A 345 2.07 -10.64 -3.39
C LEU A 345 3.46 -11.28 -3.31
N ARG A 346 4.53 -10.49 -3.48
CA ARG A 346 5.91 -10.96 -3.37
C ARG A 346 6.18 -11.54 -1.99
N ARG A 347 5.81 -10.81 -0.94
CA ARG A 347 6.06 -11.19 0.45
C ARG A 347 5.43 -12.53 0.83
N VAL A 348 4.27 -12.85 0.27
CA VAL A 348 3.50 -14.05 0.61
C VAL A 348 3.78 -15.21 -0.34
N TYR A 349 3.90 -14.93 -1.65
CA TYR A 349 3.89 -15.94 -2.70
C TYR A 349 5.19 -16.05 -3.52
N VAL A 350 6.22 -15.25 -3.24
CA VAL A 350 7.53 -15.35 -3.89
C VAL A 350 8.61 -15.65 -2.85
N GLY A 351 9.05 -16.91 -2.79
CA GLY A 351 10.08 -17.37 -1.85
C GLY A 351 10.06 -18.88 -1.61
N GLU A 352 11.00 -19.36 -0.79
CA GLU A 352 11.29 -20.80 -0.62
C GLU A 352 10.19 -21.62 0.08
N ASN A 353 9.20 -20.96 0.69
CA ASN A 353 8.17 -21.62 1.52
C ASN A 353 6.81 -21.83 0.83
N VAL A 354 6.65 -21.40 -0.43
CA VAL A 354 5.39 -21.58 -1.16
C VAL A 354 5.43 -22.95 -1.81
N GLY A 355 4.72 -23.93 -1.23
CA GLY A 355 4.64 -25.26 -1.81
C GLY A 355 4.18 -25.20 -3.27
N ARG A 356 4.89 -25.89 -4.18
CA ARG A 356 4.60 -25.98 -5.63
C ARG A 356 3.20 -26.52 -5.99
N LEU A 357 2.40 -26.89 -5.00
CA LEU A 357 1.08 -27.53 -5.14
C LEU A 357 -0.02 -26.73 -4.43
N SER A 358 0.14 -25.40 -4.30
CA SER A 358 -0.90 -24.57 -3.73
C SER A 358 -2.09 -24.43 -4.70
N LYS A 359 -3.31 -24.48 -4.15
CA LYS A 359 -4.55 -24.16 -4.91
C LYS A 359 -4.48 -22.78 -5.56
N PHE A 360 -3.63 -21.91 -5.03
CA PHE A 360 -3.30 -20.60 -5.58
C PHE A 360 -2.74 -20.70 -7.01
N TYR A 361 -1.67 -21.48 -7.22
CA TYR A 361 -1.09 -21.63 -8.57
C TYR A 361 -2.03 -22.36 -9.52
N GLN A 362 -2.86 -23.28 -9.02
CA GLN A 362 -3.90 -23.90 -9.84
C GLN A 362 -4.90 -22.86 -10.38
N CYS A 363 -5.43 -22.00 -9.50
CA CYS A 363 -6.33 -20.90 -9.88
C CYS A 363 -5.68 -19.94 -10.92
N LEU A 364 -4.43 -19.53 -10.68
CA LEU A 364 -3.69 -18.66 -11.59
C LEU A 364 -3.39 -19.33 -12.94
N SER A 365 -3.11 -20.63 -12.93
CA SER A 365 -2.89 -21.42 -14.14
C SER A 365 -4.15 -21.45 -15.00
N ASP A 366 -5.30 -21.74 -14.40
CA ASP A 366 -6.58 -21.86 -15.10
C ASP A 366 -7.03 -20.53 -15.75
N LYS A 367 -6.75 -19.40 -15.11
CA LYS A 367 -7.25 -18.08 -15.56
C LYS A 367 -6.24 -17.25 -16.33
N LEU A 368 -4.95 -17.38 -16.01
CA LEU A 368 -3.90 -16.50 -16.55
C LEU A 368 -2.77 -17.25 -17.24
N GLY A 369 -2.78 -18.60 -17.20
CA GLY A 369 -1.69 -19.44 -17.68
C GLY A 369 -0.43 -19.38 -16.82
N ILE A 370 -0.55 -18.91 -15.56
CA ILE A 370 0.59 -18.76 -14.63
C ILE A 370 0.64 -19.98 -13.71
N SER A 371 1.52 -20.91 -14.01
CA SER A 371 1.55 -22.21 -13.32
C SER A 371 2.60 -22.29 -12.20
N ASP A 372 3.58 -21.39 -12.18
CA ASP A 372 4.68 -21.47 -11.24
C ASP A 372 5.25 -20.10 -10.82
N GLU A 373 6.21 -20.16 -9.89
CA GLU A 373 6.92 -18.98 -9.39
C GLU A 373 7.71 -18.25 -10.47
N MET A 374 8.26 -18.95 -11.47
CA MET A 374 9.01 -18.33 -12.56
C MET A 374 8.12 -17.42 -13.41
N MET A 375 6.92 -17.89 -13.75
CA MET A 375 5.93 -17.10 -14.48
C MET A 375 5.42 -15.91 -13.65
N ILE A 376 5.26 -16.08 -12.33
CA ILE A 376 4.97 -14.94 -11.45
C ILE A 376 6.11 -13.91 -11.51
N LEU A 377 7.36 -14.34 -11.34
CA LEU A 377 8.52 -13.44 -11.42
C LEU A 377 8.58 -12.71 -12.77
N ASP A 378 8.22 -13.36 -13.88
CA ASP A 378 8.11 -12.69 -15.17
C ASP A 378 7.02 -11.60 -15.18
N VAL A 379 5.86 -11.83 -14.56
CA VAL A 379 4.83 -10.78 -14.39
C VAL A 379 5.38 -9.58 -13.59
N PHE A 380 6.15 -9.83 -12.52
CA PHE A 380 6.81 -8.76 -11.77
C PHE A 380 7.77 -7.95 -12.64
N ILE A 381 8.64 -8.61 -13.41
CA ILE A 381 9.63 -7.93 -14.24
C ILE A 381 8.97 -7.20 -15.42
N ASN A 382 7.98 -7.80 -16.08
CA ASN A 382 7.19 -7.12 -17.11
C ASN A 382 6.54 -5.85 -16.57
N LYS A 383 6.00 -5.89 -15.34
CA LYS A 383 5.42 -4.71 -14.69
C LYS A 383 6.47 -3.64 -14.43
N ILE A 384 7.63 -4.02 -13.87
CA ILE A 384 8.75 -3.10 -13.65
C ILE A 384 9.18 -2.43 -14.95
N LEU A 385 9.41 -3.21 -16.02
CA LEU A 385 9.83 -2.66 -17.31
C LEU A 385 8.80 -1.71 -17.91
N THR A 386 7.52 -2.09 -17.89
CA THR A 386 6.42 -1.23 -18.37
C THR A 386 6.41 0.09 -17.61
N ASN A 387 6.56 0.05 -16.29
CA ASN A 387 6.61 1.26 -15.47
C ASN A 387 7.83 2.13 -15.78
N LEU A 388 9.02 1.55 -15.89
CA LEU A 388 10.24 2.30 -16.24
C LEU A 388 10.17 2.94 -17.63
N LYS A 389 9.44 2.32 -18.56
CA LYS A 389 9.27 2.81 -19.94
C LYS A 389 8.22 3.90 -20.07
N TYR A 390 7.04 3.71 -19.48
CA TYR A 390 5.88 4.58 -19.73
C TYR A 390 5.58 5.58 -18.60
N TRP A 391 6.08 5.34 -17.39
CA TRP A 391 5.87 6.20 -16.22
C TRP A 391 7.10 7.05 -15.87
N SER A 392 7.96 7.33 -16.86
CA SER A 392 9.23 8.02 -16.68
C SER A 392 9.13 9.42 -16.05
N ASN A 393 7.95 10.05 -16.16
CA ASN A 393 7.71 11.40 -15.68
C ASN A 393 7.06 11.44 -14.28
N CYS A 394 6.74 10.27 -13.69
CA CYS A 394 6.10 10.17 -12.38
C CYS A 394 7.08 9.63 -11.33
N GLU A 395 7.65 10.54 -10.52
CA GLU A 395 8.67 10.22 -9.52
C GLU A 395 8.19 9.17 -8.50
N SER A 396 6.96 9.30 -7.99
CA SER A 396 6.41 8.41 -6.97
C SER A 396 6.27 6.96 -7.47
N VAL A 397 5.76 6.79 -8.69
CA VAL A 397 5.63 5.48 -9.35
C VAL A 397 7.01 4.87 -9.62
N LEU A 398 7.97 5.66 -10.13
CA LEU A 398 9.33 5.19 -10.36
C LEU A 398 10.04 4.77 -9.08
N GLN A 399 9.90 5.56 -8.00
CA GLN A 399 10.49 5.23 -6.70
C GLN A 399 9.99 3.89 -6.17
N ARG A 400 8.68 3.65 -6.23
CA ARG A 400 8.09 2.39 -5.77
C ARG A 400 8.43 1.21 -6.69
N THR A 401 8.47 1.44 -8.00
CA THR A 401 8.89 0.46 -9.01
C THR A 401 10.35 0.02 -8.79
N LEU A 402 11.26 0.97 -8.56
CA LEU A 402 12.67 0.69 -8.32
C LEU A 402 12.92 0.07 -6.94
N ASN A 403 12.12 0.41 -5.93
CA ASN A 403 12.15 -0.30 -4.65
C ASN A 403 11.82 -1.78 -4.86
N LEU A 404 10.76 -2.10 -5.61
CA LEU A 404 10.39 -3.48 -5.91
C LEU A 404 11.51 -4.25 -6.64
N LEU A 405 12.13 -3.64 -7.67
CA LEU A 405 13.30 -4.21 -8.34
C LEU A 405 14.49 -4.42 -7.39
N SER A 406 14.75 -3.43 -6.54
CA SER A 406 15.84 -3.48 -5.57
C SER A 406 15.65 -4.62 -4.58
N GLU A 407 14.43 -4.84 -4.09
CA GLU A 407 14.12 -5.93 -3.16
C GLU A 407 14.22 -7.31 -3.82
N LEU A 408 13.74 -7.44 -5.07
CA LEU A 408 13.87 -8.67 -5.86
C LEU A 408 15.35 -9.03 -6.11
N SER A 409 16.21 -8.04 -6.31
CA SER A 409 17.65 -8.23 -6.49
C SER A 409 18.46 -8.43 -5.20
N VAL A 410 17.84 -8.43 -4.01
CA VAL A 410 18.52 -8.83 -2.75
C VAL A 410 18.48 -10.35 -2.54
N GLY A 411 17.39 -11.01 -2.90
CA GLY A 411 17.17 -12.43 -2.57
C GLY A 411 17.99 -13.37 -3.46
N PHE A 412 18.88 -14.18 -2.88
CA PHE A 412 19.78 -15.06 -3.64
C PHE A 412 19.05 -16.08 -4.53
N SER A 413 18.01 -16.75 -4.01
CA SER A 413 17.23 -17.74 -4.77
C SER A 413 16.36 -17.10 -5.85
N ALA A 414 15.74 -15.95 -5.57
CA ALA A 414 14.99 -15.18 -6.55
C ALA A 414 15.90 -14.65 -7.66
N MET A 415 17.08 -14.14 -7.33
CA MET A 415 18.04 -13.58 -8.29
C MET A 415 18.48 -14.59 -9.36
N ARG A 416 18.79 -15.84 -8.99
CA ARG A 416 19.14 -16.88 -9.98
C ARG A 416 17.98 -17.20 -10.93
N LYS A 417 16.75 -17.13 -10.45
CA LYS A 417 15.55 -17.32 -11.27
C LYS A 417 15.33 -16.13 -12.21
N LEU A 418 15.46 -14.91 -11.67
CA LEU A 418 15.32 -13.66 -12.41
C LEU A 418 16.28 -13.58 -13.61
N LEU A 419 17.53 -14.02 -13.45
CA LEU A 419 18.52 -14.03 -14.54
C LEU A 419 18.12 -14.92 -15.73
N ARG A 420 17.19 -15.86 -15.56
CA ARG A 420 16.68 -16.71 -16.66
C ARG A 420 15.57 -16.05 -17.47
N LEU A 421 15.10 -14.86 -17.05
CA LEU A 421 14.04 -14.13 -17.72
C LEU A 421 14.63 -13.20 -18.79
N ASP A 422 14.10 -13.28 -20.01
CA ASP A 422 14.56 -12.46 -21.16
C ASP A 422 14.47 -10.97 -20.87
N ASN A 423 13.47 -10.55 -20.09
CA ASN A 423 13.28 -9.17 -19.67
C ASN A 423 14.41 -8.63 -18.76
N ILE A 424 14.98 -9.48 -17.90
CA ILE A 424 16.15 -9.10 -17.09
C ILE A 424 17.38 -9.00 -17.98
N GLN A 425 17.56 -9.95 -18.90
CA GLN A 425 18.65 -9.92 -19.87
C GLN A 425 18.58 -8.67 -20.76
N PHE A 426 17.39 -8.33 -21.25
CA PHE A 426 17.12 -7.08 -21.97
C PHE A 426 17.54 -5.86 -21.15
N MET A 427 17.17 -5.80 -19.86
CA MET A 427 17.51 -4.67 -19.00
C MET A 427 19.02 -4.56 -18.73
N LEU A 428 19.73 -5.68 -18.60
CA LEU A 428 21.19 -5.70 -18.42
C LEU A 428 21.91 -5.18 -19.67
N ILE A 429 21.42 -5.51 -20.87
CA ILE A 429 22.00 -5.08 -22.14
C ILE A 429 21.63 -3.63 -22.48
N ASN A 430 20.36 -3.24 -22.26
CA ASN A 430 19.77 -2.01 -22.78
C ASN A 430 19.44 -0.98 -21.69
N HIS A 431 20.40 -0.67 -20.81
CA HIS A 431 20.20 0.24 -19.67
C HIS A 431 20.50 1.72 -20.00
N THR A 432 20.10 2.21 -21.17
CA THR A 432 20.36 3.59 -21.63
C THR A 432 19.08 4.44 -21.66
N PRO A 433 19.19 5.79 -21.75
CA PRO A 433 18.02 6.67 -21.83
C PRO A 433 17.10 6.44 -23.05
N GLU A 434 17.60 5.77 -24.09
CA GLU A 434 16.81 5.36 -25.27
C GLU A 434 15.71 4.36 -24.89
N TYR A 435 16.01 3.43 -23.99
CA TYR A 435 15.08 2.40 -23.53
C TYR A 435 14.37 2.79 -22.24
N PHE A 436 15.03 3.58 -21.39
CA PHE A 436 14.53 4.01 -20.09
C PHE A 436 14.55 5.54 -19.99
N PRO A 437 13.47 6.24 -20.42
CA PRO A 437 13.49 7.70 -20.56
C PRO A 437 13.82 8.47 -19.28
N PHE A 438 13.56 7.91 -18.10
CA PHE A 438 13.87 8.54 -16.81
C PHE A 438 15.38 8.70 -16.54
N LEU A 439 16.23 7.99 -17.29
CA LEU A 439 17.68 8.13 -17.24
C LEU A 439 18.17 9.40 -17.97
N SER A 440 17.34 10.02 -18.82
CA SER A 440 17.68 11.24 -19.55
C SER A 440 17.89 12.43 -18.63
N SER A 441 18.95 13.22 -18.85
CA SER A 441 19.17 14.48 -18.14
C SER A 441 18.19 15.54 -18.62
N ASN A 442 17.02 15.63 -17.98
CA ASN A 442 16.05 16.69 -18.26
C ASN A 442 16.53 18.00 -17.60
N THR A 443 16.93 18.97 -18.41
CA THR A 443 17.42 20.30 -18.00
C THR A 443 16.33 21.26 -17.54
N THR A 444 15.06 20.88 -17.67
CA THR A 444 13.88 21.72 -17.34
C THR A 444 13.26 21.44 -15.97
N ILE A 445 13.87 20.57 -15.17
CA ILE A 445 13.32 20.10 -13.89
C ILE A 445 13.79 20.99 -12.72
N GLU A 446 12.87 21.37 -11.84
CA GLU A 446 13.18 22.14 -10.63
C GLU A 446 14.29 21.49 -9.78
N LEU A 447 15.16 22.31 -9.16
CA LEU A 447 16.32 21.87 -8.37
C LEU A 447 15.99 20.81 -7.29
N SER A 448 14.76 20.82 -6.75
CA SER A 448 14.30 19.88 -5.73
C SER A 448 14.11 18.45 -6.28
N GLN A 449 13.53 18.31 -7.47
CA GLN A 449 13.22 17.05 -8.15
C GLN A 449 14.48 16.39 -8.76
N LEU A 450 15.49 17.20 -9.13
CA LEU A 450 16.76 16.70 -9.66
C LEU A 450 17.50 15.77 -8.67
N SER A 451 17.44 16.09 -7.38
CA SER A 451 18.05 15.28 -6.33
C SER A 451 17.41 13.90 -6.19
N THR A 452 16.09 13.79 -6.33
CA THR A 452 15.42 12.50 -6.23
C THR A 452 15.64 11.65 -7.47
N ILE A 453 15.55 12.22 -8.67
CA ILE A 453 15.82 11.48 -9.91
C ILE A 453 17.24 10.89 -9.90
N SER A 454 18.21 11.61 -9.35
CA SER A 454 19.58 11.10 -9.15
C SER A 454 19.63 9.89 -8.22
N ARG A 455 18.83 9.87 -7.14
CA ARG A 455 18.70 8.72 -6.24
C ARG A 455 17.99 7.53 -6.91
N LEU A 456 16.99 7.79 -7.76
CA LEU A 456 16.33 6.75 -8.56
C LEU A 456 17.32 6.07 -9.51
N ARG A 457 18.12 6.85 -10.25
CA ARG A 457 19.19 6.32 -11.12
C ARG A 457 20.17 5.46 -10.33
N THR A 458 20.60 5.94 -9.17
CA THR A 458 21.51 5.19 -8.30
C THR A 458 20.90 3.86 -7.86
N THR A 459 19.61 3.85 -7.47
CA THR A 459 18.89 2.64 -7.06
C THR A 459 18.72 1.65 -8.21
N PHE A 460 18.42 2.15 -9.41
CA PHE A 460 18.34 1.34 -10.63
C PHE A 460 19.68 0.65 -10.92
N TYR A 461 20.76 1.43 -11.07
CA TYR A 461 22.09 0.89 -11.35
C TYR A 461 22.58 -0.05 -10.25
N ALA A 462 22.33 0.25 -8.97
CA ALA A 462 22.68 -0.64 -7.87
C ALA A 462 21.91 -1.98 -7.90
N SER A 463 20.69 -2.00 -8.44
CA SER A 463 19.87 -3.22 -8.53
C SER A 463 20.29 -4.09 -9.70
N ILE A 464 20.48 -3.51 -10.89
CA ILE A 464 20.93 -4.25 -12.07
C ILE A 464 22.40 -4.70 -11.93
N SER A 465 23.25 -3.93 -11.25
CA SER A 465 24.64 -4.34 -10.97
C SER A 465 24.67 -5.56 -10.05
N ARG A 466 23.80 -5.63 -9.04
CA ARG A 466 23.70 -6.84 -8.18
C ARG A 466 23.29 -8.07 -8.98
N LEU A 467 22.34 -7.93 -9.90
CA LEU A 467 21.94 -9.00 -10.81
C LEU A 467 23.11 -9.45 -11.69
N LEU A 468 23.80 -8.50 -12.32
CA LEU A 468 24.98 -8.76 -13.15
C LEU A 468 26.06 -9.52 -12.37
N MET A 469 26.37 -9.11 -11.13
CA MET A 469 27.43 -9.73 -10.31
C MET A 469 27.19 -11.21 -10.03
N VAL A 470 25.95 -11.69 -10.10
CA VAL A 470 25.65 -13.11 -9.95
C VAL A 470 25.80 -13.89 -11.25
N GLU A 471 25.60 -13.24 -12.39
CA GLU A 471 25.79 -13.86 -13.71
C GLU A 471 27.26 -13.84 -14.17
N LEU A 472 28.01 -12.83 -13.71
CA LEU A 472 29.34 -12.46 -14.17
C LEU A 472 30.34 -13.64 -14.21
N GLY A 473 30.39 -14.49 -13.18
CA GLY A 473 31.34 -15.59 -13.13
C GLY A 473 32.77 -15.12 -13.47
N GLU A 474 33.34 -15.67 -14.55
CA GLU A 474 34.64 -15.28 -15.14
C GLU A 474 34.50 -14.60 -16.54
N ASP A 475 33.31 -14.12 -16.89
CA ASP A 475 33.02 -13.53 -18.22
C ASP A 475 33.29 -12.01 -18.24
N ASP A 476 34.54 -11.66 -18.51
CA ASP A 476 35.00 -10.27 -18.62
C ASP A 476 34.31 -9.49 -19.75
N GLU A 477 33.91 -10.16 -20.84
CA GLU A 477 33.31 -9.51 -22.00
C GLU A 477 31.91 -8.99 -21.68
N LYS A 478 31.11 -9.77 -20.95
CA LYS A 478 29.80 -9.31 -20.44
C LYS A 478 29.92 -8.07 -19.57
N PHE A 479 30.93 -8.02 -18.70
CA PHE A 479 31.17 -6.85 -17.86
C PHE A 479 31.52 -5.62 -18.68
N LEU A 480 32.44 -5.76 -19.64
CA LEU A 480 32.84 -4.65 -20.51
C LEU A 480 31.67 -4.12 -21.34
N ASN A 481 30.84 -5.02 -21.87
CA ASN A 481 29.62 -4.65 -22.60
C ASN A 481 28.63 -3.90 -21.70
N PHE A 482 28.47 -4.34 -20.45
CA PHE A 482 27.63 -3.65 -19.48
C PHE A 482 28.15 -2.24 -19.13
N VAL A 483 29.45 -2.05 -18.95
CA VAL A 483 30.03 -0.75 -18.54
C VAL A 483 30.26 0.20 -19.74
N SER A 484 30.19 -0.31 -20.97
CA SER A 484 30.44 0.45 -22.21
C SER A 484 29.60 1.75 -22.33
N PRO A 485 28.27 1.76 -22.10
CA PRO A 485 27.47 2.98 -22.17
C PRO A 485 27.91 4.05 -21.16
N LEU A 486 28.26 3.63 -19.94
CA LEU A 486 28.77 4.54 -18.89
C LEU A 486 30.11 5.13 -19.29
N THR A 487 31.02 4.30 -19.82
CA THR A 487 32.34 4.73 -20.30
C THR A 487 32.22 5.80 -21.39
N ARG A 488 31.26 5.64 -22.32
CA ARG A 488 30.98 6.63 -23.37
C ARG A 488 30.55 7.97 -22.78
N VAL A 489 29.65 7.97 -21.79
CA VAL A 489 29.19 9.20 -21.12
C VAL A 489 30.34 9.86 -20.35
N THR A 490 31.14 9.08 -19.61
CA THR A 490 32.32 9.60 -18.90
C THR A 490 33.31 10.24 -19.85
N ASN A 491 33.61 9.61 -20.99
CA ASN A 491 34.49 10.18 -22.01
C ASN A 491 33.93 11.48 -22.60
N GLN A 492 32.62 11.55 -22.86
CA GLN A 492 31.98 12.79 -23.32
C GLN A 492 32.09 13.92 -22.29
N LEU A 493 31.89 13.63 -21.01
CA LEU A 493 32.04 14.60 -19.93
C LEU A 493 33.49 15.06 -19.76
N ILE A 494 34.45 14.16 -19.87
CA ILE A 494 35.89 14.49 -19.83
C ILE A 494 36.24 15.43 -20.99
N ILE A 495 35.79 15.12 -22.21
CA ILE A 495 36.01 15.98 -23.38
C ILE A 495 35.35 17.35 -23.16
N ALA A 496 34.13 17.41 -22.64
CA ALA A 496 33.45 18.67 -22.34
C ALA A 496 34.21 19.50 -21.29
N LEU A 497 34.76 18.87 -20.25
CA LEU A 497 35.54 19.56 -19.22
C LEU A 497 36.91 20.04 -19.72
N LEU A 498 37.54 19.29 -20.63
CA LEU A 498 38.87 19.62 -21.17
C LEU A 498 38.82 20.66 -22.30
N PHE A 499 37.73 20.68 -23.09
CA PHE A 499 37.62 21.48 -24.32
C PHE A 499 36.42 22.44 -24.37
N GLY A 500 35.53 22.43 -23.37
CA GLY A 500 34.33 23.26 -23.30
C GLY A 500 34.36 24.24 -22.13
N GLY A 501 34.92 25.44 -22.38
CA GLY A 501 34.64 26.68 -21.66
C GLY A 501 33.81 27.60 -22.53
#